data_AF-A0A954P631-F1
#
_entry.id   AF-A0A954P631-F1
#
_cell.length_a   1.000
_cell.length_b   1.000
_cell.length_c   1.000
_cell.angle_alpha   90.00
_cell.angle_beta   90.00
_cell.angle_gamma   90.00
#
_symmetry.space_group_name_H-M   'P 1'
#
loop_
_entity.id
_entity.type
_entity.pdbx_description
1 polymer ?
#
loop_
_entity_poly.entity_id
_entity_poly.type
_entity_poly.pdbx_seq_one_letter_code
_entity_poly.pdbx_strand_id
1 'polypeptide(L)'
;MSGLKMIACLDVGYTETAARAACVVIAHWRASSPVAEHMAKIHEVKEYQPGEFYRRELPCIQVVLAKLDQPPTYIVVDGYVWLDGNGRPGLGAHLYEALDRKIPVIGVAKNPFKETDHATELRRGESDRPLYITAVGLTIAQAVLNINAMHGPHRLPTILKRVDQLSRGGN
;
A
#
# COMPACT_ATOMS: atom_id res chain seq x y z
N MET A 1 19.95 14.85 -14.71
CA MET A 1 18.71 14.11 -15.05
C MET A 1 18.02 13.78 -13.73
N SER A 2 16.96 14.51 -13.37
CA SER A 2 16.14 14.10 -12.22
C SER A 2 15.48 12.77 -12.60
N GLY A 3 15.80 11.69 -11.92
CA GLY A 3 15.11 10.41 -12.12
C GLY A 3 13.60 10.64 -12.03
N LEU A 4 12.84 9.99 -12.92
CA LEU A 4 11.39 10.05 -12.90
C LEU A 4 10.91 9.62 -11.50
N LYS A 5 10.20 10.51 -10.81
CA LYS A 5 9.60 10.20 -9.51
C LYS A 5 8.40 9.30 -9.76
N MET A 6 8.47 8.05 -9.31
CA MET A 6 7.39 7.08 -9.46
C MET A 6 6.83 6.69 -8.10
N ILE A 7 5.53 6.42 -8.05
CA ILE A 7 4.84 5.96 -6.86
C ILE A 7 4.34 4.55 -7.16
N ALA A 8 4.69 3.59 -6.31
CA ALA A 8 4.23 2.20 -6.40
C ALA A 8 3.09 1.97 -5.41
N CYS A 9 1.91 1.60 -5.91
CA CYS A 9 0.76 1.20 -5.09
C CYS A 9 0.66 -0.32 -5.09
N LEU A 10 0.56 -0.92 -3.90
CA LEU A 10 0.69 -2.36 -3.70
C LEU A 10 -0.52 -2.92 -2.94
N ASP A 11 -0.91 -4.13 -3.33
CA ASP A 11 -1.89 -4.93 -2.60
C ASP A 11 -1.61 -6.43 -2.80
N VAL A 12 -2.02 -7.25 -1.84
CA VAL A 12 -1.92 -8.71 -1.90
C VAL A 12 -3.30 -9.32 -1.65
N GLY A 13 -3.82 -9.99 -2.66
CA GLY A 13 -5.05 -10.76 -2.58
C GLY A 13 -4.73 -12.24 -2.43
N TYR A 14 -5.68 -12.98 -1.86
CA TYR A 14 -5.59 -14.43 -1.75
C TYR A 14 -6.71 -15.08 -2.55
N THR A 15 -6.37 -16.12 -3.28
CA THR A 15 -7.32 -17.09 -3.84
C THR A 15 -7.27 -18.37 -2.99
N GLU A 16 -8.11 -19.35 -3.32
CA GLU A 16 -8.11 -20.66 -2.65
C GLU A 16 -6.76 -21.39 -2.71
N THR A 17 -5.95 -21.10 -3.74
CA THR A 17 -4.74 -21.88 -4.06
C THR A 17 -3.45 -21.05 -4.09
N ALA A 18 -3.51 -19.73 -3.99
CA ALA A 18 -2.34 -18.86 -4.12
C ALA A 18 -2.58 -17.46 -3.53
N ALA A 19 -1.50 -16.75 -3.25
CA ALA A 19 -1.52 -15.28 -3.15
C ALA A 19 -1.27 -14.66 -4.52
N ARG A 20 -1.79 -13.45 -4.72
CA ARG A 20 -1.54 -12.62 -5.89
C ARG A 20 -1.18 -11.21 -5.43
N ALA A 21 0.08 -10.84 -5.64
CA ALA A 21 0.56 -9.49 -5.40
C ALA A 21 0.37 -8.65 -6.65
N ALA A 22 -0.14 -7.43 -6.48
CA ALA A 22 -0.28 -6.44 -7.54
C ALA A 22 0.55 -5.20 -7.20
N CYS A 23 1.14 -4.59 -8.22
CA CYS A 23 1.81 -3.30 -8.15
C CYS A 23 1.33 -2.44 -9.30
N VAL A 24 0.75 -1.28 -8.98
CA VAL A 24 0.34 -0.27 -9.95
C VAL A 24 1.23 0.95 -9.78
N VAL A 25 1.89 1.36 -10.84
CA VAL A 25 2.86 2.47 -10.82
C VAL A 25 2.23 3.71 -11.44
N ILE A 26 2.40 4.86 -10.80
CA ILE A 26 1.96 6.17 -11.30
C ILE A 26 3.08 7.20 -11.28
N ALA A 27 3.03 8.14 -12.23
CA ALA A 27 4.02 9.21 -12.38
C ALA A 27 3.87 10.35 -11.36
N HIS A 28 2.67 10.55 -10.80
CA HIS A 28 2.40 11.57 -9.79
C HIS A 28 1.09 11.26 -9.05
N TRP A 29 0.90 11.84 -7.85
CA TRP A 29 -0.26 11.57 -6.99
C TRP A 29 -1.61 11.78 -7.69
N ARG A 30 -1.74 12.81 -8.54
CA ARG A 30 -2.98 13.12 -9.27
C ARG A 30 -3.25 12.26 -10.52
N ALA A 31 -2.42 11.27 -10.81
CA ALA A 31 -2.56 10.49 -12.04
C ALA A 31 -3.86 9.68 -12.04
N SER A 32 -4.61 9.76 -13.13
CA SER A 32 -5.85 9.01 -13.33
C SER A 32 -5.62 7.61 -13.91
N SER A 33 -4.47 7.40 -14.56
CA SER A 33 -4.08 6.15 -15.21
C SER A 33 -2.66 5.73 -14.79
N PRO A 34 -2.38 4.42 -14.75
CA PRO A 34 -1.06 3.90 -14.44
C PRO A 34 -0.08 4.09 -15.60
N VAL A 35 1.21 4.12 -15.27
CA VAL A 35 2.31 4.01 -16.25
C VAL A 35 2.80 2.57 -16.41
N ALA A 36 2.58 1.73 -15.39
CA ALA A 36 2.85 0.30 -15.44
C ALA A 36 1.97 -0.46 -14.43
N GLU A 37 1.68 -1.72 -14.75
CA GLU A 37 1.00 -2.66 -13.86
C GLU A 37 1.81 -3.97 -13.82
N HIS A 38 2.18 -4.43 -12.63
CA HIS A 38 2.89 -5.68 -12.43
C HIS A 38 2.09 -6.58 -11.49
N MET A 39 2.13 -7.88 -11.76
CA MET A 39 1.47 -8.88 -10.93
C MET A 39 2.38 -10.07 -10.72
N ALA A 40 2.30 -10.69 -9.54
CA ALA A 40 2.96 -11.94 -9.24
C ALA A 40 1.97 -12.91 -8.59
N LYS A 41 2.01 -14.18 -9.00
CA LYS A 41 1.26 -15.26 -8.36
C LYS A 41 2.23 -16.08 -7.50
N ILE A 42 1.90 -16.27 -6.23
CA ILE A 42 2.74 -16.95 -5.24
C ILE A 42 1.94 -18.17 -4.73
N HIS A 43 2.41 -19.37 -5.08
CA HIS A 43 1.74 -20.61 -4.69
C HIS A 43 2.10 -21.03 -3.26
N GLU A 44 3.33 -20.74 -2.82
CA GLU A 44 3.80 -21.02 -1.46
C GLU A 44 3.61 -19.80 -0.56
N VAL A 45 2.43 -19.70 0.05
CA VAL A 45 2.15 -18.67 1.05
C VAL A 45 2.45 -19.24 2.43
N LYS A 46 3.21 -18.53 3.25
CA LYS A 46 3.43 -18.90 4.66
C LYS A 46 2.09 -19.05 5.39
N GLU A 47 2.03 -19.96 6.36
CA GLU A 47 0.85 -20.12 7.21
C GLU A 47 0.55 -18.83 7.98
N TYR A 48 -0.75 -18.59 8.24
CA TYR A 48 -1.18 -17.44 9.01
C TYR A 48 -0.87 -17.61 10.49
N GLN A 49 -0.13 -16.64 11.03
CA GLN A 49 0.10 -16.50 12.46
C GLN A 49 -0.67 -15.28 12.97
N PRO A 50 -1.56 -15.42 13.97
CA PRO A 50 -2.31 -14.31 14.53
C PRO A 50 -1.40 -13.15 14.96
N GLY A 51 -1.66 -11.96 14.45
CA GLY A 51 -0.87 -10.76 14.76
C GLY A 51 0.43 -10.60 13.94
N GLU A 52 0.72 -11.51 13.01
CA GLU A 52 1.89 -11.45 12.11
C GLU A 52 1.50 -11.54 10.63
N PHE A 53 0.40 -10.87 10.28
CA PHE A 53 -0.13 -10.82 8.91
C PHE A 53 0.94 -10.44 7.86
N TYR A 54 1.87 -9.55 8.23
CA TYR A 54 2.98 -9.14 7.37
C TYR A 54 3.83 -10.31 6.85
N ARG A 55 3.95 -11.43 7.59
CA ARG A 55 4.78 -12.57 7.16
C ARG A 55 4.27 -13.23 5.88
N ARG A 56 2.97 -13.14 5.63
CA ARG A 56 2.34 -13.69 4.42
C ARG A 56 2.49 -12.74 3.24
N GLU A 57 2.31 -11.45 3.48
CA GLU A 57 2.26 -10.45 2.41
C GLU A 57 3.62 -9.89 2.01
N LEU A 58 4.53 -9.69 2.97
CA LEU A 58 5.83 -9.07 2.71
C LEU A 58 6.62 -9.83 1.63
N PRO A 59 6.74 -11.18 1.64
CA PRO A 59 7.41 -11.90 0.56
C PRO A 59 6.73 -11.69 -0.79
N CYS A 60 5.39 -11.65 -0.83
CA CYS A 60 4.62 -11.44 -2.05
C CYS A 60 4.85 -10.04 -2.63
N ILE A 61 4.89 -9.03 -1.76
CA ILE A 61 5.20 -7.64 -2.11
C ILE A 61 6.63 -7.52 -2.66
N GLN A 62 7.61 -8.16 -2.03
CA GLN A 62 9.00 -8.13 -2.51
C GLN A 62 9.11 -8.73 -3.92
N VAL A 63 8.39 -9.82 -4.20
CA VAL A 63 8.37 -10.44 -5.53
C VAL A 63 7.82 -9.49 -6.59
N VAL A 64 6.73 -8.77 -6.32
CA VAL A 64 6.17 -7.84 -7.32
C VAL A 64 6.99 -6.56 -7.45
N LEU A 65 7.59 -6.06 -6.36
CA LEU A 65 8.49 -4.89 -6.39
C LEU A 65 9.77 -5.17 -7.17
N ALA A 66 10.29 -6.40 -7.12
CA ALA A 66 11.47 -6.80 -7.89
C ALA A 66 11.25 -6.75 -9.42
N LYS A 67 10.01 -6.57 -9.89
CA LYS A 67 9.68 -6.39 -11.32
C LYS A 67 9.82 -4.95 -11.80
N LEU A 68 10.05 -4.00 -10.92
CA LEU A 68 10.25 -2.60 -11.29
C LEU A 68 11.67 -2.39 -11.81
N ASP A 69 11.81 -1.71 -12.95
CA ASP A 69 13.11 -1.42 -13.56
C ASP A 69 13.97 -0.45 -12.72
N GLN A 70 13.33 0.32 -11.83
CA GLN A 70 13.97 1.27 -10.93
C GLN A 70 13.19 1.38 -9.61
N PRO A 71 13.87 1.73 -8.50
CA PRO A 71 13.19 1.90 -7.22
C PRO A 71 12.17 3.06 -7.26
N PRO A 72 10.98 2.90 -6.67
CA PRO A 72 10.00 3.97 -6.57
C PRO A 72 10.45 5.03 -5.55
N THR A 73 9.91 6.24 -5.68
CA THR A 73 10.12 7.35 -4.74
C THR A 73 9.21 7.23 -3.52
N TYR A 74 8.02 6.65 -3.68
CA TYR A 74 7.08 6.38 -2.60
C TYR A 74 6.42 5.03 -2.82
N ILE A 75 6.10 4.35 -1.72
CA ILE A 75 5.28 3.15 -1.73
C ILE A 75 3.98 3.41 -0.98
N VAL A 76 2.87 2.93 -1.53
CA VAL A 76 1.56 2.88 -0.87
C VAL A 76 1.15 1.43 -0.72
N VAL A 77 0.76 1.01 0.49
CA VAL A 77 0.26 -0.35 0.78
C VAL A 77 -1.19 -0.31 1.26
N ASP A 78 -1.99 -1.30 0.89
CA ASP A 78 -3.33 -1.53 1.48
C ASP A 78 -3.20 -2.16 2.86
N GLY A 79 -3.02 -1.31 3.88
CA GLY A 79 -2.78 -1.75 5.24
C GLY A 79 -2.12 -0.69 6.09
N TYR A 80 -1.70 -1.07 7.28
CA TYR A 80 -1.05 -0.17 8.24
C TYR A 80 0.47 -0.24 8.13
N VAL A 81 1.12 0.91 8.34
CA VAL A 81 2.55 1.00 8.62
C VAL A 81 2.82 0.63 10.08
N TRP A 82 2.10 1.25 11.01
CA TRP A 82 2.16 0.99 12.45
C TRP A 82 0.82 0.49 12.93
N LEU A 83 0.81 -0.50 13.83
CA LEU A 83 -0.41 -1.14 14.34
C LEU A 83 -0.96 -0.48 15.61
N ASP A 84 -0.16 0.34 16.29
CA ASP A 84 -0.56 1.10 17.48
C ASP A 84 0.30 2.37 17.65
N GLY A 85 -0.06 3.19 18.64
CA GLY A 85 0.67 4.42 18.98
C GLY A 85 2.02 4.20 19.66
N ASN A 86 2.33 2.95 20.05
CA ASN A 86 3.59 2.60 20.70
C ASN A 86 4.66 2.14 19.70
N GLY A 87 4.37 2.22 18.39
CA GLY A 87 5.32 1.87 17.33
C GLY A 87 5.37 0.38 17.02
N ARG A 88 4.32 -0.40 17.36
CA ARG A 88 4.25 -1.80 16.92
C ARG A 88 4.26 -1.88 15.40
N PRO A 89 5.20 -2.61 14.77
CA PRO A 89 5.34 -2.63 13.33
C PRO A 89 4.18 -3.38 12.67
N GLY A 90 3.61 -2.75 11.66
CA GLY A 90 2.70 -3.36 10.69
C GLY A 90 3.41 -3.70 9.39
N LEU A 91 2.63 -4.03 8.36
CA LEU A 91 3.15 -4.38 7.03
C LEU A 91 4.08 -3.31 6.47
N GLY A 92 3.64 -2.05 6.52
CA GLY A 92 4.41 -0.95 5.92
C GLY A 92 5.71 -0.65 6.66
N ALA A 93 5.76 -0.81 7.99
CA ALA A 93 7.00 -0.66 8.76
C ALA A 93 7.99 -1.80 8.43
N HIS A 94 7.53 -3.04 8.38
CA HIS A 94 8.39 -4.16 7.97
C HIS A 94 8.91 -4.01 6.53
N LEU A 95 8.09 -3.50 5.61
CA LEU A 95 8.52 -3.19 4.25
C LEU A 95 9.57 -2.07 4.23
N TYR A 96 9.39 -1.02 5.03
CA TYR A 96 10.36 0.07 5.14
C TYR A 96 11.72 -0.43 5.64
N GLU A 97 11.73 -1.29 6.67
CA GLU A 97 12.95 -1.93 7.16
C GLU A 97 13.59 -2.84 6.09
N ALA A 98 12.79 -3.63 5.39
CA ALA A 98 13.27 -4.51 4.32
C ALA A 98 13.86 -3.76 3.10
N LEU A 99 13.58 -2.47 2.98
CA LEU A 99 14.08 -1.58 1.93
C LEU A 99 15.19 -0.63 2.45
N ASP A 100 15.91 -1.05 3.49
CA ASP A 100 16.97 -0.29 4.16
C ASP A 100 16.54 1.11 4.62
N ARG A 101 15.25 1.32 4.90
CA ARG A 101 14.70 2.62 5.30
C ARG A 101 14.91 3.74 4.26
N LYS A 102 15.06 3.38 2.97
CA LYS A 102 15.35 4.35 1.90
C LYS A 102 14.11 4.89 1.19
N ILE A 103 13.02 4.13 1.17
CA ILE A 103 11.81 4.46 0.40
C ILE A 103 10.65 4.68 1.38
N PRO A 104 10.10 5.91 1.48
CA PRO A 104 8.97 6.19 2.35
C PRO A 104 7.74 5.33 2.01
N VAL A 105 7.04 4.87 3.04
CA VAL A 105 5.85 4.01 2.92
C VAL A 105 4.65 4.69 3.55
N ILE A 106 3.53 4.71 2.81
CA ILE A 106 2.22 5.15 3.27
C ILE A 106 1.30 3.94 3.35
N GLY A 107 0.72 3.72 4.53
CA GLY A 107 -0.33 2.74 4.73
C GLY A 107 -1.70 3.38 4.56
N VAL A 108 -2.55 2.77 3.75
CA VAL A 108 -3.94 3.21 3.51
C VAL A 108 -4.87 2.06 3.85
N ALA A 109 -5.35 2.01 5.10
CA ALA A 109 -6.24 0.95 5.53
C ALA A 109 -7.73 1.31 5.35
N LYS A 110 -8.52 0.30 4.98
CA LYS A 110 -9.99 0.42 4.79
C LYS A 110 -10.79 0.23 6.06
N ASN A 111 -10.20 -0.30 7.13
CA ASN A 111 -10.88 -0.55 8.39
C ASN A 111 -10.00 -0.10 9.55
N PRO A 112 -10.60 0.36 10.67
CA PRO A 112 -9.83 0.71 11.85
C PRO A 112 -9.12 -0.53 12.40
N PHE A 113 -7.88 -0.37 12.85
CA PHE A 113 -7.23 -1.33 13.74
C PHE A 113 -7.51 -0.94 15.19
N LYS A 114 -7.37 -1.90 16.12
CA LYS A 114 -7.60 -1.70 17.56
C LYS A 114 -6.90 -0.41 18.02
N GLU A 115 -7.60 0.43 18.80
CA GLU A 115 -7.08 1.72 19.31
C GLU A 115 -6.49 2.60 18.18
N THR A 116 -7.38 3.24 17.43
CA THR A 116 -7.07 3.90 16.15
C THR A 116 -6.43 5.28 16.28
N ASP A 117 -6.14 5.74 17.49
CA ASP A 117 -5.60 7.08 17.79
C ASP A 117 -4.26 7.39 17.08
N HIS A 118 -3.55 6.34 16.65
CA HIS A 118 -2.28 6.43 15.94
C HIS A 118 -2.40 6.66 14.43
N ALA A 119 -3.59 6.45 13.85
CA ALA A 119 -3.86 6.62 12.44
C ALA A 119 -4.67 7.90 12.19
N THR A 120 -4.35 8.63 11.13
CA THR A 120 -5.14 9.79 10.74
C THR A 120 -6.30 9.38 9.85
N GLU A 121 -7.53 9.70 10.26
CA GLU A 121 -8.71 9.51 9.43
C GLU A 121 -8.71 10.47 8.25
N LEU A 122 -8.90 9.94 7.04
CA LEU A 122 -9.05 10.68 5.81
C LEU A 122 -10.40 10.34 5.16
N ARG A 123 -11.29 11.32 5.10
CA ARG A 123 -12.59 11.23 4.40
C ARG A 123 -12.41 11.72 2.96
N ARG A 124 -12.94 10.97 1.99
CA ARG A 124 -12.88 11.29 0.55
C ARG A 124 -14.22 11.00 -0.11
N GLY A 125 -14.57 11.83 -1.09
CA GLY A 125 -15.87 11.77 -1.75
C GLY A 125 -17.01 12.01 -0.76
N GLU A 126 -18.15 11.37 -1.01
CA GLU A 126 -19.36 11.45 -0.17
C GLU A 126 -19.43 10.32 0.88
N SER A 127 -18.34 9.60 1.13
CA SER A 127 -18.36 8.45 2.06
C SER A 127 -18.12 8.86 3.50
N ASP A 128 -19.03 8.46 4.38
CA ASP A 128 -18.87 8.60 5.84
C ASP A 128 -17.87 7.61 6.46
N ARG A 129 -17.30 6.70 5.66
CA ARG A 129 -16.30 5.74 6.13
C ARG A 129 -14.90 6.24 5.77
N PRO A 130 -14.08 6.68 6.74
CA PRO A 130 -12.75 7.19 6.46
C PRO A 130 -11.82 6.07 5.96
N LEU A 131 -10.70 6.48 5.36
CA LEU A 131 -9.49 5.70 5.26
C LEU A 131 -8.60 6.01 6.46
N TYR A 132 -7.81 5.05 6.90
CA TYR A 132 -6.91 5.21 8.03
C TYR A 132 -5.47 5.28 7.51
N ILE A 133 -4.86 6.44 7.66
CA ILE A 133 -3.54 6.73 7.10
C ILE A 133 -2.48 6.58 8.19
N THR A 134 -1.43 5.82 7.89
CA THR A 134 -0.20 5.74 8.69
C THR A 134 1.01 5.87 7.76
N ALA A 135 2.16 6.25 8.29
CA ALA A 135 3.32 6.61 7.47
C ALA A 135 4.66 6.35 8.17
N VAL A 136 5.70 6.08 7.37
CA VAL A 136 7.10 6.04 7.80
C VAL A 136 8.00 6.56 6.68
N GLY A 137 9.09 7.27 7.04
CA GLY A 137 9.98 7.94 6.07
C GLY A 137 9.42 9.24 5.49
N LEU A 138 8.23 9.67 5.93
CA LEU A 138 7.61 10.96 5.63
C LEU A 138 6.67 11.37 6.77
N THR A 139 6.32 12.67 6.84
CA THR A 139 5.35 13.15 7.85
C THR A 139 3.95 12.64 7.55
N ILE A 140 3.16 12.37 8.59
CA ILE A 140 1.77 11.96 8.45
C ILE A 140 0.93 13.00 7.69
N ALA A 141 1.18 14.30 7.93
CA ALA A 141 0.53 15.39 7.20
C ALA A 141 0.79 15.31 5.69
N GLN A 142 2.05 15.06 5.28
CA GLN A 142 2.38 14.90 3.87
C GLN A 142 1.74 13.63 3.27
N ALA A 143 1.70 12.54 4.02
CA ALA A 143 1.06 11.31 3.58
C ALA A 143 -0.45 11.52 3.33
N VAL A 144 -1.15 12.18 4.25
CA VAL A 144 -2.58 12.50 4.10
C VAL A 144 -2.82 13.41 2.90
N LEU A 145 -2.01 14.46 2.73
CA LEU A 145 -2.10 15.34 1.56
C LEU A 145 -1.92 14.59 0.23
N ASN A 146 -0.93 13.68 0.19
CA ASN A 146 -0.64 12.86 -0.98
C ASN A 146 -1.80 11.93 -1.34
N ILE A 147 -2.33 11.18 -0.36
CA ILE A 147 -3.45 10.25 -0.59
C ILE A 147 -4.74 11.01 -0.92
N ASN A 148 -4.98 12.16 -0.28
CA ASN A 148 -6.14 12.99 -0.57
C ASN A 148 -6.13 13.52 -2.02
N ALA A 149 -4.95 13.89 -2.52
CA ALA A 149 -4.77 14.37 -3.88
C ALA A 149 -4.91 13.29 -4.96
N MET A 150 -4.99 12.01 -4.59
CA MET A 150 -5.13 10.94 -5.58
C MET A 150 -6.45 11.04 -6.35
N HIS A 151 -6.39 10.73 -7.65
CA HIS A 151 -7.52 10.81 -8.57
C HIS A 151 -8.68 9.88 -8.15
N GLY A 152 -9.91 10.31 -8.45
CA GLY A 152 -11.14 9.54 -8.30
C GLY A 152 -12.09 10.16 -7.27
N PRO A 153 -13.41 10.21 -7.56
CA PRO A 153 -14.38 10.95 -6.73
C PRO A 153 -14.85 10.19 -5.48
N HIS A 154 -14.51 8.91 -5.36
CA HIS A 154 -15.00 8.03 -4.30
C HIS A 154 -14.03 7.93 -3.13
N ARG A 155 -14.46 7.25 -2.06
CA ARG A 155 -13.65 6.89 -0.89
C ARG A 155 -12.25 6.38 -1.25
N LEU A 156 -12.19 5.32 -2.07
CA LEU A 156 -10.94 4.77 -2.57
C LEU A 156 -10.50 5.51 -3.83
N PRO A 157 -9.23 5.97 -3.91
CA PRO A 157 -8.67 6.49 -5.14
C PRO A 157 -8.76 5.47 -6.30
N THR A 158 -8.87 5.95 -7.54
CA THR A 158 -8.97 5.12 -8.75
C THR A 158 -7.84 4.09 -8.81
N ILE A 159 -6.62 4.51 -8.52
CA ILE A 159 -5.42 3.65 -8.57
C ILE A 159 -5.43 2.60 -7.45
N LEU A 160 -5.87 2.97 -6.23
CA LEU A 160 -5.97 2.01 -5.13
C LEU A 160 -7.12 1.01 -5.33
N LYS A 161 -8.18 1.42 -6.03
CA LYS A 161 -9.21 0.49 -6.50
C LYS A 161 -8.64 -0.47 -7.56
N ARG A 162 -7.81 0.03 -8.48
CA ARG A 162 -7.20 -0.80 -9.53
C ARG A 162 -6.25 -1.85 -8.97
N VAL A 163 -5.40 -1.49 -8.00
CA VAL A 163 -4.49 -2.47 -7.38
C VAL A 163 -5.27 -3.57 -6.62
N ASP A 164 -6.36 -3.22 -5.92
CA ASP A 164 -7.26 -4.18 -5.25
C ASP A 164 -7.98 -5.11 -6.23
N GLN A 165 -8.36 -4.62 -7.41
CA GLN A 165 -8.93 -5.48 -8.47
C GLN A 165 -7.90 -6.47 -9.00
N LEU A 166 -6.69 -6.00 -9.30
CA LEU A 166 -5.62 -6.84 -9.83
C LEU A 166 -5.14 -7.89 -8.81
N SER A 167 -5.12 -7.57 -7.52
CA SER A 167 -4.74 -8.50 -6.46
C SER A 167 -5.77 -9.62 -6.28
N ARG A 168 -7.06 -9.36 -6.58
CA ARG A 168 -8.15 -10.34 -6.54
C ARG A 168 -8.34 -11.13 -7.83
N GLY A 169 -7.63 -10.75 -8.90
CA GLY A 169 -7.76 -11.38 -10.22
C GLY A 169 -8.90 -10.85 -11.09
N GLY A 170 -9.44 -9.66 -10.77
CA GLY A 170 -10.31 -8.93 -11.67
C GLY A 170 -9.52 -8.33 -12.83
N ASN A 171 -10.06 -8.45 -14.05
CA ASN A 171 -9.56 -7.76 -15.26
C ASN A 171 -10.01 -6.30 -15.30
#